data_AF-A0A2U1Q338-F1
#
_entry.id   AF-A0A2U1Q338-F1
#
_cell.length_a   1.000
_cell.length_b   1.000
_cell.length_c   1.000
_cell.angle_alpha   90.00
_cell.angle_beta   90.00
_cell.angle_gamma   90.00
#
_symmetry.space_group_name_H-M   'P 1'
#
loop_
_entity.id
_entity.type
_entity.pdbx_description
1 polymer ?
#
loop_
_entity_poly.entity_id
_entity_poly.type
_entity_poly.pdbx_seq_one_letter_code
_entity_poly.pdbx_strand_id
1 'polypeptide(L)'
;MVDFVFFLKNVLVVSLAMNLCLIWRLSHHNEENIAFSWGNLQQKLNNFNTAGKNNTRGEEVDVAQVSKRTIEVLKTTSSAATNDPDGGESNLVINLDHGDPTMYENYWKQKGEETTVVTSSWQHISYFSDVKNVCWFLEPGLVRAVTRLHKVVGNAVTEGRHIVVGTGSSQLYQAALYALSPPDSLGPMNVVSAAPFYSSYPLMTDYLKSGLHKWAGDAYEFNKNEPYIELVTSPNNPDGVTRQDVVKGNNGILVYDLAYYWPQYTPIILPADYDIMLFTVSKSTGHAGTRIGWALVKDREIAKKMTTFIEINTIGVSKDSQIRAAKILQTVSDSCENANQKEPESFFDYSYKFMDERWKKIREAVNKTELFSLPDFSHETCSFSGRTFGQLPAFAWLKCEGEVDDCESFLRRHKIYTRGGKHFGASKKYVRISMLSRDSEFEILIKRLPAIIIS
;
A
#
# COMPACT_ATOMS: atom_id res chain seq x y z
N MET A 1 24.32 42.62 -11.21
CA MET A 1 23.82 42.56 -9.81
C MET A 1 22.38 43.10 -9.67
N VAL A 2 21.93 44.01 -10.55
CA VAL A 2 20.58 44.60 -10.52
C VAL A 2 19.48 43.62 -10.99
N ASP A 3 19.77 42.75 -11.97
CA ASP A 3 18.77 41.81 -12.51
C ASP A 3 18.45 40.63 -11.59
N PHE A 4 19.41 40.21 -10.74
CA PHE A 4 19.19 39.14 -9.76
C PHE A 4 18.27 39.59 -8.61
N VAL A 5 18.37 40.87 -8.20
CA VAL A 5 17.52 41.46 -7.17
C VAL A 5 16.09 41.66 -7.68
N PHE A 6 15.90 41.95 -8.97
CA PHE A 6 14.58 42.07 -9.59
C PHE A 6 13.88 40.70 -9.68
N PHE A 7 14.61 39.65 -10.04
CA PHE A 7 14.08 38.27 -10.07
C PHE A 7 13.68 37.77 -8.66
N LEU A 8 14.51 38.03 -7.65
CA LEU A 8 14.23 37.60 -6.27
C LEU A 8 12.99 38.31 -5.68
N LYS A 9 12.79 39.60 -6.01
CA LYS A 9 11.58 40.34 -5.62
C LYS A 9 10.33 39.73 -6.23
N ASN A 10 10.36 39.34 -7.50
CA ASN A 10 9.19 38.75 -8.16
C ASN A 10 8.85 37.36 -7.60
N VAL A 11 9.86 36.55 -7.28
CA VAL A 11 9.65 35.23 -6.62
C VAL A 11 9.09 35.40 -5.20
N LEU A 12 9.58 36.39 -4.45
CA LEU A 12 9.06 36.71 -3.12
C LEU A 12 7.60 37.20 -3.17
N VAL A 13 7.26 38.03 -4.16
CA VAL A 13 5.89 38.55 -4.36
C VAL A 13 4.93 37.41 -4.74
N VAL A 14 5.33 36.48 -5.61
CA VAL A 14 4.50 35.32 -5.96
C VAL A 14 4.33 34.39 -4.74
N SER A 15 5.38 34.15 -3.97
CA SER A 15 5.31 33.37 -2.73
C SER A 15 4.39 34.03 -1.69
N LEU A 16 4.49 35.34 -1.49
CA LEU A 16 3.60 36.11 -0.62
C LEU A 16 2.15 36.07 -1.11
N ALA A 17 1.91 36.22 -2.41
CA ALA A 17 0.56 36.16 -2.97
C ALA A 17 -0.09 34.78 -2.80
N MET A 18 0.68 33.70 -2.99
CA MET A 18 0.20 32.33 -2.78
C MET A 18 -0.08 32.06 -1.30
N ASN A 19 0.80 32.49 -0.40
CA ASN A 19 0.62 32.34 1.04
C ASN A 19 -0.55 33.18 1.56
N LEU A 20 -0.73 34.40 1.05
CA LEU A 20 -1.88 35.26 1.40
C LEU A 20 -3.20 34.70 0.85
N CYS A 21 -3.22 34.10 -0.36
CA CYS A 21 -4.39 33.39 -0.85
C CYS A 21 -4.75 32.17 0.02
N LEU A 22 -3.75 31.44 0.50
CA LEU A 22 -3.94 30.32 1.43
C LEU A 22 -4.50 30.80 2.78
N ILE A 23 -3.94 31.86 3.35
CA ILE A 23 -4.41 32.46 4.61
C ILE A 23 -5.83 33.03 4.45
N TRP A 24 -6.11 33.71 3.34
CA TRP A 24 -7.44 34.25 3.04
C TRP A 24 -8.50 33.16 2.88
N ARG A 25 -8.13 32.03 2.25
CA ARG A 25 -9.00 30.85 2.12
C ARG A 25 -9.25 30.14 3.44
N LEU A 26 -8.27 30.14 4.35
CA LEU A 26 -8.41 29.60 5.72
C LEU A 26 -9.26 30.52 6.61
N SER A 27 -9.13 31.84 6.49
CA SER A 27 -9.95 32.80 7.25
C SER A 27 -11.43 32.81 6.86
N HIS A 28 -11.76 32.59 5.58
CA HIS A 28 -13.16 32.62 5.11
C HIS A 28 -13.91 31.29 5.25
N HIS A 29 -13.28 30.23 5.77
CA HIS A 29 -14.01 28.99 6.06
C HIS A 29 -14.71 28.99 7.43
N ASN A 30 -14.67 30.12 8.15
CA ASN A 30 -15.32 30.29 9.44
C ASN A 30 -16.61 31.15 9.41
N GLU A 31 -17.13 31.54 8.25
CA GLU A 31 -18.42 32.24 8.17
C GLU A 31 -19.30 31.68 7.05
N GLU A 32 -20.52 31.31 7.45
CA GLU A 32 -21.62 30.90 6.58
C GLU A 32 -22.06 32.02 5.62
N ASN A 33 -22.59 31.60 4.46
CA ASN A 33 -23.30 32.36 3.40
C ASN A 33 -22.50 32.94 2.24
N ILE A 34 -22.36 32.20 1.12
CA ILE A 34 -22.34 32.82 -0.22
C ILE A 34 -23.03 31.90 -1.26
N ALA A 35 -24.37 32.03 -1.36
CA ALA A 35 -25.15 31.56 -2.51
C ALA A 35 -25.26 32.61 -3.64
N PHE A 36 -24.52 33.72 -3.58
CA PHE A 36 -24.77 34.89 -4.44
C PHE A 36 -23.70 35.19 -5.51
N SER A 37 -22.59 34.44 -5.56
CA SER A 37 -21.48 34.76 -6.49
C SER A 37 -21.48 33.95 -7.81
N TRP A 38 -22.24 32.86 -7.89
CA TRP A 38 -22.09 31.89 -8.98
C TRP A 38 -22.90 32.20 -10.26
N GLY A 39 -23.88 33.12 -10.20
CA GLY A 39 -24.68 33.51 -11.37
C GLY A 39 -23.90 34.26 -12.46
N ASN A 40 -22.88 35.03 -12.06
CA ASN A 40 -22.15 35.90 -13.00
C ASN A 40 -21.02 35.21 -13.77
N LEU A 41 -20.54 34.04 -13.30
CA LEU A 41 -19.50 33.27 -14.01
C LEU A 41 -20.09 32.41 -15.14
N GLN A 42 -21.31 31.90 -14.94
CA GLN A 42 -22.03 31.09 -15.93
C GLN A 42 -22.44 31.92 -17.16
N GLN A 43 -22.72 33.20 -16.98
CA GLN A 43 -23.07 34.12 -18.08
C GLN A 43 -21.83 34.51 -18.94
N LYS A 44 -20.63 34.53 -18.35
CA LYS A 44 -19.37 34.79 -19.09
C LYS A 44 -18.86 33.59 -19.90
N LEU A 45 -19.17 32.36 -19.48
CA LEU A 45 -18.78 31.15 -20.20
C LEU A 45 -19.70 30.83 -21.39
N ASN A 46 -20.95 31.27 -21.38
CA ASN A 46 -21.87 31.08 -22.51
C ASN A 46 -21.63 32.04 -23.70
N ASN A 47 -20.90 33.15 -23.50
CA ASN A 47 -20.61 34.13 -24.56
C ASN A 47 -19.34 33.82 -25.38
N PHE A 48 -18.64 32.72 -25.12
CA PHE A 48 -17.43 32.33 -25.88
C PHE A 48 -17.68 31.23 -26.93
N ASN A 49 -18.91 30.72 -27.07
CA ASN A 49 -19.24 29.64 -28.02
C ASN A 49 -20.29 30.06 -29.06
N THR A 50 -20.02 31.12 -29.83
CA THR A 50 -20.72 31.36 -31.11
C THR A 50 -19.81 32.11 -32.09
N ALA A 51 -18.86 31.42 -32.71
CA ALA A 51 -18.30 31.80 -34.01
C ALA A 51 -17.53 30.62 -34.62
N GLY A 52 -17.94 30.19 -35.82
CA GLY A 52 -17.13 29.34 -36.70
C GLY A 52 -17.76 28.00 -37.06
N LYS A 53 -18.58 27.99 -38.12
CA LYS A 53 -19.01 26.78 -38.84
C LYS A 53 -18.17 26.64 -40.12
N ASN A 54 -17.91 25.39 -40.50
CA ASN A 54 -17.50 24.85 -41.81
C ASN A 54 -16.00 24.91 -42.19
N ASN A 55 -15.32 23.75 -42.19
CA ASN A 55 -15.09 22.99 -43.44
C ASN A 55 -14.51 21.59 -43.17
N THR A 56 -15.01 20.61 -43.91
CA THR A 56 -14.54 19.22 -44.03
C THR A 56 -13.24 19.10 -44.82
N ARG A 57 -12.29 18.28 -44.35
CA ARG A 57 -11.47 17.37 -45.17
C ARG A 57 -10.75 16.37 -44.25
N GLY A 58 -10.81 15.10 -44.62
CA GLY A 58 -10.11 14.01 -43.93
C GLY A 58 -8.63 14.04 -44.24
N GLU A 59 -7.83 13.71 -43.24
CA GLU A 59 -6.43 13.30 -43.37
C GLU A 59 -6.20 12.09 -42.48
N GLU A 60 -5.72 11.03 -43.11
CA GLU A 60 -5.22 9.81 -42.48
C GLU A 60 -4.07 10.18 -41.54
N VAL A 61 -4.09 9.64 -40.32
CA VAL A 61 -2.96 9.75 -39.39
C VAL A 61 -2.02 8.60 -39.66
N ASP A 62 -0.90 8.91 -40.31
CA ASP A 62 0.25 8.02 -40.45
C ASP A 62 0.75 7.57 -39.08
N VAL A 63 0.74 6.26 -38.87
CA VAL A 63 1.37 5.60 -37.73
C VAL A 63 2.88 5.63 -37.96
N ALA A 64 3.56 6.59 -37.35
CA ALA A 64 5.01 6.61 -37.33
C ALA A 64 5.54 5.39 -36.54
N GLN A 65 6.04 4.40 -37.27
CA GLN A 65 6.88 3.32 -36.76
C GLN A 65 8.13 3.93 -36.10
N VAL A 66 8.16 3.98 -34.77
CA VAL A 66 9.38 4.29 -34.04
C VAL A 66 10.30 3.06 -34.10
N SER A 67 11.40 3.25 -34.82
CA SER A 67 12.49 2.30 -35.05
C SER A 67 13.08 1.77 -33.74
N LYS A 68 13.36 0.45 -33.73
CA LYS A 68 13.95 -0.37 -32.65
C LYS A 68 15.39 0.00 -32.23
N ARG A 69 15.79 1.26 -32.29
CA ARG A 69 17.14 1.70 -31.86
C ARG A 69 17.03 2.92 -30.98
N THR A 70 16.99 2.68 -29.67
CA THR A 70 17.79 3.32 -28.61
C THR A 70 17.06 3.09 -27.29
N ILE A 71 17.22 1.91 -26.70
CA ILE A 71 16.97 1.69 -25.27
C ILE A 71 18.33 1.43 -24.63
N GLU A 72 19.16 2.48 -24.57
CA GLU A 72 20.15 2.61 -23.51
C GLU A 72 19.59 3.62 -22.51
N VAL A 73 18.56 3.20 -21.78
CA VAL A 73 18.11 3.94 -20.60
C VAL A 73 18.74 3.26 -19.40
N LEU A 74 19.72 3.96 -18.82
CA LEU A 74 20.23 3.86 -17.45
C LEU A 74 19.80 2.60 -16.71
N LYS A 75 20.64 1.55 -16.80
CA LYS A 75 20.69 0.48 -15.80
C LYS A 75 21.11 1.11 -14.47
N THR A 76 20.15 1.69 -13.76
CA THR A 76 20.33 2.08 -12.37
C THR A 76 20.22 0.81 -11.56
N THR A 77 21.37 0.42 -11.02
CA THR A 77 21.62 -0.59 -9.99
C THR A 77 20.37 -1.12 -9.30
N SER A 78 19.90 -2.30 -9.69
CA SER A 78 19.32 -3.19 -8.69
C SER A 78 20.43 -3.42 -7.66
N SER A 79 20.15 -3.15 -6.39
CA SER A 79 21.04 -3.46 -5.26
C SER A 79 21.82 -4.74 -5.56
N ALA A 80 23.09 -4.58 -5.92
CA ALA A 80 23.96 -5.70 -6.18
C ALA A 80 23.98 -6.51 -4.88
N ALA A 81 23.54 -7.76 -4.96
CA ALA A 81 24.13 -8.76 -4.11
C ALA A 81 25.64 -8.57 -4.30
N THR A 82 26.34 -8.24 -3.22
CA THR A 82 27.80 -8.30 -3.19
C THR A 82 28.17 -9.76 -3.43
N ASN A 83 28.24 -10.14 -4.70
CA ASN A 83 28.84 -11.38 -5.14
C ASN A 83 30.34 -11.15 -4.95
N ASP A 84 30.81 -11.43 -3.74
CA ASP A 84 32.20 -11.79 -3.53
C ASP A 84 32.44 -13.09 -4.32
N PRO A 85 33.24 -13.09 -5.40
CA PRO A 85 33.44 -14.28 -6.22
C PRO A 85 34.20 -15.39 -5.48
N ASP A 86 34.74 -15.10 -4.29
CA ASP A 86 35.60 -16.00 -3.50
C ASP A 86 34.98 -16.39 -2.13
N GLY A 87 33.81 -15.85 -1.79
CA GLY A 87 33.09 -16.14 -0.55
C GLY A 87 31.96 -17.14 -0.77
N GLY A 88 32.16 -18.41 -0.40
CA GLY A 88 31.13 -19.45 -0.55
C GLY A 88 29.76 -19.08 0.05
N GLU A 89 28.68 -19.76 -0.39
CA GLU A 89 27.27 -19.53 0.04
C GLU A 89 27.09 -19.45 1.57
N SER A 90 28.02 -20.00 2.37
CA SER A 90 28.04 -19.94 3.83
C SER A 90 28.27 -18.53 4.40
N ASN A 91 28.84 -17.59 3.63
CA ASN A 91 29.24 -16.28 4.15
C ASN A 91 28.26 -15.13 3.88
N LEU A 92 27.30 -15.29 2.98
CA LEU A 92 26.36 -14.24 2.60
C LEU A 92 25.38 -13.90 3.74
N VAL A 93 25.11 -12.62 4.00
CA VAL A 93 24.03 -12.21 4.91
C VAL A 93 22.74 -12.11 4.10
N ILE A 94 21.68 -12.80 4.54
CA ILE A 94 20.34 -12.64 3.95
C ILE A 94 19.49 -11.72 4.82
N ASN A 95 18.85 -10.72 4.20
CA ASN A 95 18.06 -9.73 4.91
C ASN A 95 16.56 -9.93 4.65
N LEU A 96 15.91 -10.62 5.57
CA LEU A 96 14.49 -10.95 5.53
C LEU A 96 13.69 -10.15 6.57
N ASP A 97 14.31 -9.12 7.16
CA ASP A 97 13.69 -8.19 8.10
C ASP A 97 12.57 -7.38 7.44
N HIS A 98 12.85 -6.83 6.26
CA HIS A 98 11.91 -6.00 5.52
C HIS A 98 10.98 -6.87 4.66
N GLY A 99 9.70 -6.48 4.64
CA GLY A 99 8.74 -7.05 3.69
C GLY A 99 8.87 -6.42 2.31
N ASP A 100 10.04 -6.46 1.68
CA ASP A 100 10.19 -5.99 0.30
C ASP A 100 9.75 -7.11 -0.67
N PRO A 101 8.74 -6.90 -1.53
CA PRO A 101 8.10 -7.96 -2.30
C PRO A 101 8.78 -8.22 -3.65
N THR A 102 10.09 -8.44 -3.63
CA THR A 102 10.92 -8.63 -4.83
C THR A 102 10.70 -9.98 -5.54
N MET A 103 10.01 -10.93 -4.91
CA MET A 103 9.63 -12.21 -5.54
C MET A 103 8.84 -12.02 -6.84
N TYR A 104 8.10 -10.92 -7.00
CA TYR A 104 7.27 -10.67 -8.17
C TYR A 104 8.06 -10.14 -9.38
N GLU A 105 9.35 -9.82 -9.24
CA GLU A 105 10.17 -9.26 -10.32
C GLU A 105 10.16 -10.14 -11.58
N ASN A 106 10.26 -11.46 -11.41
CA ASN A 106 10.32 -12.40 -12.53
C ASN A 106 9.01 -12.45 -13.32
N TYR A 107 7.86 -12.39 -12.65
CA TYR A 107 6.55 -12.29 -13.31
C TYR A 107 6.46 -11.01 -14.15
N TRP A 108 6.80 -9.86 -13.56
CA TRP A 108 6.67 -8.58 -14.26
C TRP A 108 7.65 -8.41 -15.41
N LYS A 109 8.84 -9.02 -15.34
CA LYS A 109 9.78 -9.08 -16.49
C LYS A 109 9.16 -9.79 -17.69
N GLN A 110 8.40 -10.86 -17.47
CA GLN A 110 7.71 -11.59 -18.55
C GLN A 110 6.55 -10.79 -19.14
N LYS A 111 5.93 -9.92 -18.35
CA LYS A 111 4.83 -9.02 -18.76
C LYS A 111 5.30 -7.61 -19.17
N GLY A 112 6.60 -7.44 -19.43
CA GLY A 112 7.22 -6.12 -19.63
C GLY A 112 6.61 -5.30 -20.77
N GLU A 113 6.40 -5.89 -21.95
CA GLU A 113 5.81 -5.18 -23.09
C GLU A 113 4.37 -4.74 -22.81
N GLU A 114 3.54 -5.65 -22.26
CA GLU A 114 2.14 -5.39 -21.92
C GLU A 114 1.97 -4.31 -20.85
N THR A 115 2.93 -4.17 -19.93
CA THR A 115 2.89 -3.28 -18.77
C THR A 115 3.73 -2.01 -18.92
N THR A 116 4.39 -1.84 -20.06
CA THR A 116 5.14 -0.62 -20.35
C THR A 116 4.19 0.58 -20.38
N VAL A 117 4.58 1.65 -19.68
CA VAL A 117 3.85 2.93 -19.65
C VAL A 117 4.70 3.97 -20.35
N VAL A 118 4.10 4.64 -21.34
CA VAL A 118 4.70 5.78 -22.02
C VAL A 118 3.84 6.99 -21.73
N THR A 119 4.40 7.95 -21.01
CA THR A 119 3.77 9.26 -20.73
C THR A 119 4.57 10.34 -21.44
N SER A 120 3.87 11.19 -22.20
CA SER A 120 4.51 12.35 -22.82
C SER A 120 4.75 13.43 -21.76
N SER A 121 5.86 14.17 -21.86
CA SER A 121 6.27 15.16 -20.84
C SER A 121 5.29 16.30 -20.60
N TRP A 122 4.38 16.56 -21.55
CA TRP A 122 3.36 17.59 -21.44
C TRP A 122 2.06 17.09 -20.77
N GLN A 123 1.90 15.78 -20.61
CA GLN A 123 0.74 15.20 -19.95
C GLN A 123 0.88 15.34 -18.42
N HIS A 124 -0.26 15.45 -17.73
CA HIS A 124 -0.32 15.47 -16.26
C HIS A 124 0.50 16.58 -15.57
N ILE A 125 0.74 17.71 -16.25
CA ILE A 125 1.35 18.93 -15.65
C ILE A 125 0.50 19.52 -14.52
N SER A 126 -0.83 19.40 -14.62
CA SER A 126 -1.78 19.96 -13.65
C SER A 126 -1.75 19.22 -12.31
N TYR A 127 -1.90 19.96 -11.21
CA TYR A 127 -2.17 19.38 -9.88
C TYR A 127 -3.48 18.57 -9.88
N PHE A 128 -4.51 19.07 -10.54
CA PHE A 128 -5.86 18.51 -10.50
C PHE A 128 -6.02 17.34 -11.47
N SER A 129 -6.68 16.27 -11.02
CA SER A 129 -7.16 15.17 -11.88
C SER A 129 -8.65 15.29 -12.14
N ASP A 130 -9.46 15.36 -11.08
CA ASP A 130 -10.92 15.50 -11.17
C ASP A 130 -11.44 16.32 -9.98
N VAL A 131 -11.71 17.60 -10.21
CA VAL A 131 -12.18 18.55 -9.18
C VAL A 131 -13.57 18.22 -8.62
N LYS A 132 -14.32 17.31 -9.26
CA LYS A 132 -15.63 16.86 -8.75
C LYS A 132 -15.50 15.70 -7.77
N ASN A 133 -14.38 14.98 -7.80
CA ASN A 133 -14.09 13.91 -6.87
C ASN A 133 -13.76 14.46 -5.48
N VAL A 134 -14.14 13.75 -4.42
CA VAL A 134 -13.71 14.08 -3.04
C VAL A 134 -12.19 14.15 -2.98
N CYS A 135 -11.51 13.16 -3.56
CA CYS A 135 -10.07 13.09 -3.70
C CYS A 135 -9.67 13.72 -5.05
N TRP A 136 -9.58 15.05 -5.12
CA TRP A 136 -9.45 15.79 -6.39
C TRP A 136 -8.16 15.51 -7.20
N PHE A 137 -7.14 14.95 -6.56
CA PHE A 137 -5.87 14.54 -7.18
C PHE A 137 -5.85 13.06 -7.61
N LEU A 138 -6.96 12.33 -7.49
CA LEU A 138 -7.10 10.94 -7.90
C LEU A 138 -7.36 10.84 -9.41
N GLU A 139 -6.49 10.12 -10.12
CA GLU A 139 -6.63 9.84 -11.54
C GLU A 139 -7.84 8.94 -11.82
N PRO A 140 -8.76 9.31 -12.74
CA PRO A 140 -9.91 8.48 -13.10
C PRO A 140 -9.53 7.08 -13.61
N GLY A 141 -8.36 6.95 -14.24
CA GLY A 141 -7.82 5.65 -14.65
C GLY A 141 -7.55 4.72 -13.47
N LEU A 142 -7.03 5.25 -12.36
CA LEU A 142 -6.77 4.48 -11.15
C LEU A 142 -8.09 4.08 -10.46
N VAL A 143 -9.10 4.96 -10.43
CA VAL A 143 -10.44 4.63 -9.92
C VAL A 143 -10.99 3.39 -10.64
N ARG A 144 -11.00 3.41 -11.98
CA ARG A 144 -11.50 2.29 -12.78
C ARG A 144 -10.72 1.00 -12.51
N ALA A 145 -9.38 1.09 -12.44
CA ALA A 145 -8.52 -0.07 -12.22
C ALA A 145 -8.72 -0.69 -10.82
N VAL A 146 -8.84 0.14 -9.77
CA VAL A 146 -9.10 -0.33 -8.39
C VAL A 146 -10.48 -0.97 -8.28
N THR A 147 -11.52 -0.29 -8.77
CA THR A 147 -12.90 -0.79 -8.71
C THR A 147 -13.04 -2.12 -9.47
N ARG A 148 -12.44 -2.22 -10.66
CA ARG A 148 -12.45 -3.44 -11.45
C ARG A 148 -11.69 -4.57 -10.75
N LEU A 149 -10.50 -4.30 -10.21
CA LEU A 149 -9.71 -5.31 -9.51
C LEU A 149 -10.49 -5.94 -8.35
N HIS A 150 -11.12 -5.13 -7.50
CA HIS A 150 -11.92 -5.64 -6.38
C HIS A 150 -13.15 -6.42 -6.85
N LYS A 151 -13.77 -6.01 -7.95
CA LYS A 151 -14.89 -6.75 -8.55
C LYS A 151 -14.47 -8.12 -9.05
N VAL A 152 -13.33 -8.20 -9.74
CA VAL A 152 -12.78 -9.45 -10.30
C VAL A 152 -12.34 -10.40 -9.20
N VAL A 153 -11.69 -9.88 -8.15
CA VAL A 153 -11.22 -10.71 -7.04
C VAL A 153 -12.35 -11.08 -6.08
N GLY A 154 -13.36 -10.21 -5.93
CA GLY A 154 -14.44 -10.40 -4.97
C GLY A 154 -14.02 -10.20 -3.50
N ASN A 155 -12.91 -9.51 -3.24
CA ASN A 155 -12.37 -9.34 -1.89
C ASN A 155 -12.87 -8.08 -1.15
N ALA A 156 -13.49 -7.11 -1.82
CA ALA A 156 -14.00 -5.90 -1.14
C ALA A 156 -15.19 -5.28 -1.85
N VAL A 157 -16.12 -4.74 -1.08
CA VAL A 157 -17.22 -3.91 -1.59
C VAL A 157 -16.69 -2.52 -1.92
N THR A 158 -16.86 -2.10 -3.18
CA THR A 158 -16.47 -0.76 -3.66
C THR A 158 -17.66 0.15 -3.92
N GLU A 159 -18.85 -0.41 -4.09
CA GLU A 159 -20.09 0.36 -4.28
C GLU A 159 -20.42 1.19 -3.04
N GLY A 160 -20.95 2.39 -3.28
CA GLY A 160 -21.32 3.32 -2.21
C GLY A 160 -20.14 3.91 -1.42
N ARG A 161 -18.90 3.78 -1.91
CA ARG A 161 -17.69 4.25 -1.22
C ARG A 161 -16.91 5.29 -1.99
N HIS A 162 -16.18 6.10 -1.24
CA HIS A 162 -15.19 7.04 -1.73
C HIS A 162 -13.80 6.41 -1.75
N ILE A 163 -13.05 6.66 -2.82
CA ILE A 163 -11.66 6.23 -2.96
C ILE A 163 -10.75 7.41 -2.64
N VAL A 164 -9.86 7.25 -1.66
CA VAL A 164 -8.78 8.21 -1.36
C VAL A 164 -7.45 7.56 -1.68
N VAL A 165 -6.66 8.17 -2.57
CA VAL A 165 -5.31 7.68 -2.92
C VAL A 165 -4.26 8.30 -2.02
N GLY A 166 -3.27 7.51 -1.63
CA GLY A 166 -2.11 7.99 -0.87
C GLY A 166 -0.80 7.38 -1.34
N THR A 167 0.29 7.98 -0.88
CA THR A 167 1.68 7.58 -1.12
C THR A 167 2.02 6.28 -0.34
N GLY A 168 1.34 5.21 -0.72
CA GLY A 168 1.25 3.94 0.00
C GLY A 168 0.20 3.97 1.12
N SER A 169 -0.15 2.77 1.62
CA SER A 169 -1.05 2.63 2.78
C SER A 169 -0.54 3.38 4.02
N SER A 170 0.79 3.54 4.17
CA SER A 170 1.39 4.31 5.27
C SER A 170 0.94 5.77 5.36
N GLN A 171 0.71 6.45 4.24
CA GLN A 171 0.17 7.82 4.26
C GLN A 171 -1.33 7.81 4.58
N LEU A 172 -2.07 6.84 4.04
CA LEU A 172 -3.50 6.68 4.28
C LEU A 172 -3.82 6.32 5.73
N TYR A 173 -2.96 5.55 6.37
CA TYR A 173 -2.98 5.28 7.79
C TYR A 173 -2.97 6.58 8.60
N GLN A 174 -1.99 7.46 8.35
CA GLN A 174 -1.91 8.75 9.05
C GLN A 174 -3.08 9.66 8.69
N ALA A 175 -3.53 9.64 7.43
CA ALA A 175 -4.71 10.38 6.99
C ALA A 175 -5.98 9.93 7.74
N ALA A 176 -6.13 8.62 7.97
CA ALA A 176 -7.23 8.06 8.75
C ALA A 176 -7.14 8.51 10.21
N LEU A 177 -5.96 8.43 10.85
CA LEU A 177 -5.78 8.93 12.21
C LEU A 177 -6.16 10.41 12.33
N TYR A 178 -5.69 11.25 11.40
CA TYR A 178 -6.06 12.67 11.36
C TYR A 178 -7.57 12.88 11.18
N ALA A 179 -8.19 12.15 10.26
CA ALA A 179 -9.61 12.31 9.95
C ALA A 179 -10.54 11.89 11.09
N LEU A 180 -10.14 10.86 11.84
CA LEU A 180 -10.91 10.24 12.92
C LEU A 180 -10.66 10.90 14.28
N SER A 181 -9.58 11.65 14.43
CA SER A 181 -9.24 12.32 15.69
C SER A 181 -9.91 13.71 15.76
N PRO A 182 -10.80 13.96 16.73
CA PRO A 182 -11.47 15.24 16.86
C PRO A 182 -10.48 16.33 17.34
N PRO A 183 -10.45 17.52 16.71
CA PRO A 183 -9.56 18.60 17.12
C PRO A 183 -9.94 19.21 18.48
N ASP A 184 -11.24 19.20 18.81
CA ASP A 184 -11.80 19.83 20.01
C ASP A 184 -11.93 18.86 21.20
N SER A 185 -11.23 17.72 21.14
CA SER A 185 -11.23 16.72 22.20
C SER A 185 -10.46 17.20 23.44
N LEU A 186 -10.91 16.81 24.64
CA LEU A 186 -10.20 17.06 25.90
C LEU A 186 -8.83 16.34 25.96
N GLY A 187 -8.60 15.34 25.11
CA GLY A 187 -7.33 14.62 25.03
C GLY A 187 -7.15 13.88 23.71
N PRO A 188 -5.94 13.34 23.45
CA PRO A 188 -5.66 12.63 22.21
C PRO A 188 -6.47 11.33 22.11
N MET A 189 -6.98 11.04 20.91
CA MET A 189 -7.64 9.79 20.55
C MET A 189 -6.70 8.59 20.82
N ASN A 190 -7.19 7.56 21.49
CA ASN A 190 -6.42 6.34 21.73
C ASN A 190 -6.32 5.52 20.43
N VAL A 191 -5.13 5.08 20.04
CA VAL A 191 -4.93 4.19 18.89
C VAL A 191 -4.43 2.85 19.39
N VAL A 192 -5.19 1.78 19.14
CA VAL A 192 -4.88 0.42 19.61
C VAL A 192 -4.85 -0.57 18.45
N SER A 193 -4.13 -1.68 18.64
CA SER A 193 -4.16 -2.82 17.73
C SER A 193 -3.86 -4.08 18.52
N ALA A 194 -4.54 -5.19 18.20
CA ALA A 194 -4.35 -6.45 18.91
C ALA A 194 -2.91 -6.98 18.73
N ALA A 195 -2.22 -7.31 19.81
CA ALA A 195 -0.91 -7.95 19.70
C ALA A 195 -1.03 -9.44 19.23
N PRO A 196 -0.09 -9.95 18.42
CA PRO A 196 0.96 -9.20 17.74
C PRO A 196 0.39 -8.32 16.62
N PHE A 197 0.81 -7.06 16.54
CA PHE A 197 0.35 -6.06 15.56
C PHE A 197 1.48 -5.61 14.64
N TYR A 198 1.17 -4.96 13.52
CA TYR A 198 2.18 -4.45 12.61
C TYR A 198 3.14 -3.48 13.32
N SER A 199 4.42 -3.84 13.35
CA SER A 199 5.45 -3.17 14.16
C SER A 199 5.64 -1.68 13.90
N SER A 200 5.15 -1.16 12.77
CA SER A 200 5.27 0.27 12.47
C SER A 200 4.15 1.10 13.09
N TYR A 201 3.01 0.54 13.49
CA TYR A 201 1.90 1.33 14.03
C TYR A 201 2.28 2.20 15.24
N PRO A 202 2.98 1.69 16.28
CA PRO A 202 3.33 2.53 17.42
C PRO A 202 4.19 3.74 16.99
N LEU A 203 5.24 3.48 16.21
CA LEU A 203 6.14 4.52 15.74
C LEU A 203 5.43 5.51 14.81
N MET A 204 4.64 5.04 13.85
CA MET A 204 3.91 5.90 12.91
C MET A 204 2.83 6.74 13.61
N THR A 205 2.29 6.28 14.74
CA THR A 205 1.31 7.04 15.54
C THR A 205 1.97 8.18 16.30
N ASP A 206 3.12 7.91 16.93
CA ASP A 206 3.70 8.83 17.91
C ASP A 206 4.84 9.70 17.38
N TYR A 207 5.45 9.38 16.22
CA TYR A 207 6.68 10.07 15.80
C TYR A 207 6.50 11.57 15.56
N LEU A 208 5.30 12.01 15.15
CA LEU A 208 4.97 13.44 14.97
C LEU A 208 4.63 14.15 16.29
N LYS A 209 4.49 13.42 17.40
CA LYS A 209 4.02 13.95 18.69
C LYS A 209 2.74 14.77 18.55
N SER A 210 1.80 14.24 17.75
CA SER A 210 0.50 14.89 17.51
C SER A 210 -0.28 15.05 18.81
N GLY A 211 -0.97 16.18 18.97
CA GLY A 211 -1.94 16.36 20.05
C GLY A 211 -3.28 15.66 19.79
N LEU A 212 -3.50 15.15 18.57
CA LEU A 212 -4.78 14.59 18.13
C LEU A 212 -4.95 13.12 18.53
N HIS A 213 -3.88 12.36 18.56
CA HIS A 213 -3.91 10.91 18.78
C HIS A 213 -2.63 10.43 19.47
N LYS A 214 -2.72 9.29 20.15
CA LYS A 214 -1.60 8.63 20.82
C LYS A 214 -1.69 7.12 20.68
N TRP A 215 -0.54 6.44 20.62
CA TRP A 215 -0.50 4.99 20.74
C TRP A 215 -0.95 4.57 22.15
N ALA A 216 -1.91 3.66 22.21
CA ALA A 216 -2.53 3.20 23.46
C ALA A 216 -2.31 1.70 23.72
N GLY A 217 -1.54 1.00 22.88
CA GLY A 217 -1.08 -0.36 23.13
C GLY A 217 -1.96 -1.45 22.54
N ASP A 218 -1.97 -2.60 23.23
CA ASP A 218 -2.69 -3.80 22.81
C ASP A 218 -4.21 -3.61 22.96
N ALA A 219 -4.95 -3.87 21.88
CA ALA A 219 -6.40 -3.83 21.88
C ALA A 219 -7.02 -4.83 22.87
N TYR A 220 -6.39 -5.99 23.13
CA TYR A 220 -6.90 -6.95 24.13
C TYR A 220 -6.83 -6.42 25.56
N GLU A 221 -5.88 -5.53 25.85
CA GLU A 221 -5.67 -4.94 27.17
C GLU A 221 -6.42 -3.61 27.34
N PHE A 222 -7.00 -3.08 26.26
CA PHE A 222 -7.71 -1.81 26.29
C PHE A 222 -9.10 -1.95 26.92
N ASN A 223 -9.23 -1.50 28.17
CA ASN A 223 -10.45 -1.56 28.97
C ASN A 223 -10.97 -0.18 29.41
N LYS A 224 -10.46 0.89 28.81
CA LYS A 224 -10.84 2.26 29.15
C LYS A 224 -12.16 2.63 28.48
N ASN A 225 -13.04 3.31 29.21
CA ASN A 225 -14.25 3.91 28.64
C ASN A 225 -13.94 5.26 27.98
N GLU A 226 -12.99 5.26 27.05
CA GLU A 226 -12.52 6.44 26.30
C GLU A 226 -12.67 6.18 24.79
N PRO A 227 -12.82 7.22 23.95
CA PRO A 227 -12.78 7.06 22.49
C PRO A 227 -11.48 6.42 22.01
N TYR A 228 -11.59 5.55 21.01
CA TYR A 228 -10.44 4.88 20.41
C TYR A 228 -10.60 4.66 18.91
N ILE A 229 -9.47 4.48 18.25
CA ILE A 229 -9.35 3.92 16.90
C ILE A 229 -8.71 2.54 17.06
N GLU A 230 -9.39 1.50 16.61
CA GLU A 230 -8.84 0.15 16.57
C GLU A 230 -8.36 -0.18 15.14
N LEU A 231 -7.08 -0.53 15.05
CA LEU A 231 -6.45 -0.96 13.80
C LEU A 231 -6.55 -2.47 13.68
N VAL A 232 -7.33 -2.93 12.71
CA VAL A 232 -7.55 -4.35 12.44
C VAL A 232 -6.82 -4.73 11.15
N THR A 233 -5.66 -5.36 11.28
CA THR A 233 -4.93 -5.89 10.11
C THR A 233 -5.39 -7.31 9.80
N SER A 234 -5.91 -7.56 8.60
CA SER A 234 -6.49 -8.87 8.24
C SER A 234 -6.26 -9.19 6.75
N PRO A 235 -5.51 -10.25 6.40
CA PRO A 235 -4.64 -11.06 7.25
C PRO A 235 -3.59 -10.23 7.98
N ASN A 236 -3.29 -10.63 9.21
CA ASN A 236 -2.46 -9.85 10.12
C ASN A 236 -0.96 -9.90 9.78
N ASN A 237 -0.25 -8.84 10.19
CA ASN A 237 1.22 -8.79 10.21
C ASN A 237 1.65 -8.76 11.68
N PRO A 238 2.34 -9.80 12.20
CA PRO A 238 3.20 -10.71 11.45
C PRO A 238 2.64 -12.12 11.22
N ASP A 239 1.62 -12.53 11.96
CA ASP A 239 1.22 -13.95 12.10
C ASP A 239 0.34 -14.48 10.97
N GLY A 240 -0.17 -13.61 10.09
CA GLY A 240 -0.99 -13.99 8.94
C GLY A 240 -2.41 -14.44 9.28
N VAL A 241 -2.84 -14.31 10.52
CA VAL A 241 -4.17 -14.73 10.97
C VAL A 241 -5.23 -13.74 10.48
N THR A 242 -6.40 -14.25 10.09
CA THR A 242 -7.57 -13.42 9.79
C THR A 242 -8.11 -12.82 11.09
N ARG A 243 -8.32 -11.51 11.12
CA ARG A 243 -8.73 -10.79 12.34
C ARG A 243 -10.04 -10.03 12.20
N GLN A 244 -10.63 -9.79 13.36
CA GLN A 244 -11.73 -8.86 13.63
C GLN A 244 -11.33 -7.95 14.79
N ASP A 245 -12.17 -6.97 15.09
CA ASP A 245 -12.04 -6.13 16.27
C ASP A 245 -12.18 -6.94 17.57
N VAL A 246 -11.51 -6.49 18.62
CA VAL A 246 -11.45 -7.20 19.92
C VAL A 246 -11.75 -6.31 21.12
N VAL A 247 -11.73 -4.98 20.95
CA VAL A 247 -12.04 -4.07 22.06
C VAL A 247 -13.53 -4.17 22.40
N LYS A 248 -13.81 -4.38 23.69
CA LYS A 248 -15.19 -4.47 24.18
C LYS A 248 -15.77 -3.06 24.38
N GLY A 249 -16.71 -2.67 23.53
CA GLY A 249 -17.45 -1.41 23.67
C GLY A 249 -17.86 -0.83 22.32
N ASN A 250 -18.63 0.26 22.35
CA ASN A 250 -19.19 0.89 21.15
C ASN A 250 -18.60 2.27 20.86
N ASN A 251 -17.54 2.67 21.58
CA ASN A 251 -16.93 4.00 21.47
C ASN A 251 -15.75 4.03 20.47
N GLY A 252 -15.53 2.93 19.74
CA GLY A 252 -14.42 2.74 18.83
C GLY A 252 -14.77 3.02 17.39
N ILE A 253 -13.79 3.48 16.63
CA ILE A 253 -13.84 3.52 15.17
C ILE A 253 -12.84 2.51 14.61
N LEU A 254 -13.27 1.66 13.70
CA LEU A 254 -12.45 0.60 13.12
C LEU A 254 -11.77 1.07 11.83
N VAL A 255 -10.48 0.81 11.72
CA VAL A 255 -9.72 0.96 10.46
C VAL A 255 -9.17 -0.41 10.09
N TYR A 256 -9.68 -0.98 9.00
CA TYR A 256 -9.22 -2.27 8.50
C TYR A 256 -8.06 -2.09 7.54
N ASP A 257 -6.89 -2.60 7.90
CA ASP A 257 -5.73 -2.70 7.01
C ASP A 257 -5.75 -4.06 6.31
N LEU A 258 -6.16 -4.03 5.04
CA LEU A 258 -6.37 -5.21 4.20
C LEU A 258 -5.26 -5.35 3.15
N ALA A 259 -4.05 -4.87 3.46
CA ALA A 259 -2.90 -4.95 2.56
C ALA A 259 -2.62 -6.38 2.05
N TYR A 260 -2.92 -7.41 2.85
CA TYR A 260 -2.68 -8.82 2.52
C TYR A 260 -3.95 -9.59 2.14
N TYR A 261 -5.12 -8.96 2.01
CA TYR A 261 -6.38 -9.66 1.70
C TYR A 261 -6.50 -9.94 0.19
N TRP A 262 -5.59 -10.78 -0.31
CA TRP A 262 -5.47 -11.16 -1.72
C TRP A 262 -5.30 -12.68 -1.88
N PRO A 263 -5.74 -13.28 -3.01
CA PRO A 263 -5.80 -14.73 -3.17
C PRO A 263 -4.48 -15.49 -3.02
N GLN A 264 -3.34 -14.83 -3.23
CA GLN A 264 -2.03 -15.45 -3.05
C GLN A 264 -1.61 -15.61 -1.59
N TYR A 265 -2.26 -14.91 -0.65
CA TYR A 265 -1.91 -14.95 0.77
C TYR A 265 -2.99 -15.61 1.64
N THR A 266 -4.24 -15.55 1.22
CA THR A 266 -5.36 -16.10 1.98
C THR A 266 -6.50 -16.49 1.05
N PRO A 267 -7.30 -17.51 1.40
CA PRO A 267 -8.60 -17.71 0.80
C PRO A 267 -9.46 -16.43 0.91
N ILE A 268 -10.15 -16.07 -0.17
CA ILE A 268 -11.15 -15.00 -0.17
C ILE A 268 -12.50 -15.64 0.18
N ILE A 269 -13.01 -15.37 1.37
CA ILE A 269 -14.26 -16.00 1.85
C ILE A 269 -15.46 -15.15 1.50
N LEU A 270 -15.39 -13.86 1.84
CA LEU A 270 -16.42 -12.88 1.55
C LEU A 270 -15.78 -11.53 1.16
N PRO A 271 -16.49 -10.71 0.37
CA PRO A 271 -16.09 -9.34 0.16
C PRO A 271 -16.07 -8.58 1.49
N ALA A 272 -14.95 -7.93 1.83
CA ALA A 272 -14.87 -7.05 2.99
C ALA A 272 -15.79 -5.82 2.80
N ASP A 273 -16.58 -5.49 3.82
CA ASP A 273 -17.59 -4.40 3.78
C ASP A 273 -17.48 -3.46 5.00
N TYR A 274 -16.26 -3.13 5.40
CA TYR A 274 -15.99 -2.24 6.54
C TYR A 274 -16.04 -0.75 6.14
N ASP A 275 -16.15 0.12 7.13
CA ASP A 275 -16.33 1.56 6.93
C ASP A 275 -15.08 2.24 6.35
N ILE A 276 -13.90 1.79 6.79
CA ILE A 276 -12.60 2.26 6.31
C ILE A 276 -11.73 1.04 6.03
N MET A 277 -11.38 0.83 4.76
CA MET A 277 -10.53 -0.29 4.33
C MET A 277 -9.30 0.23 3.59
N LEU A 278 -8.11 -0.15 4.02
CA LEU A 278 -6.84 0.27 3.43
C LEU A 278 -6.23 -0.86 2.58
N PHE A 279 -5.72 -0.50 1.40
CA PHE A 279 -5.06 -1.41 0.48
C PHE A 279 -3.79 -0.78 -0.11
N THR A 280 -2.91 -1.62 -0.69
CA THR A 280 -1.70 -1.13 -1.36
C THR A 280 -1.25 -1.99 -2.53
N VAL A 281 -0.74 -1.34 -3.58
CA VAL A 281 -0.09 -2.01 -4.72
C VAL A 281 1.14 -2.80 -4.27
N SER A 282 1.76 -2.38 -3.16
CA SER A 282 2.98 -3.00 -2.65
C SER A 282 2.77 -4.48 -2.38
N LYS A 283 1.62 -4.85 -1.81
CA LYS A 283 1.31 -6.22 -1.38
C LYS A 283 0.37 -6.93 -2.33
N SER A 284 -0.45 -6.20 -3.08
CA SER A 284 -1.25 -6.83 -4.12
C SER A 284 -0.42 -7.28 -5.32
N THR A 285 0.57 -6.50 -5.77
CA THR A 285 1.31 -6.77 -7.03
C THR A 285 2.83 -6.73 -6.92
N GLY A 286 3.40 -6.42 -5.75
CA GLY A 286 4.85 -6.33 -5.56
C GLY A 286 5.47 -4.97 -5.90
N HIS A 287 4.66 -3.98 -6.28
CA HIS A 287 5.15 -2.68 -6.73
C HIS A 287 5.39 -1.70 -5.57
N ALA A 288 6.16 -2.12 -4.56
CA ALA A 288 6.38 -1.33 -3.34
C ALA A 288 6.96 0.07 -3.62
N GLY A 289 7.89 0.18 -4.59
CA GLY A 289 8.50 1.45 -4.99
C GLY A 289 7.57 2.41 -5.74
N THR A 290 6.42 1.96 -6.25
CA THR A 290 5.42 2.85 -6.88
C THR A 290 4.72 3.73 -5.84
N ARG A 291 4.79 3.36 -4.55
CA ARG A 291 4.20 4.12 -3.44
C ARG A 291 2.73 4.46 -3.67
N ILE A 292 1.90 3.49 -4.07
CA ILE A 292 0.45 3.68 -4.18
C ILE A 292 -0.30 2.80 -3.17
N GLY A 293 -1.20 3.45 -2.44
CA GLY A 293 -2.26 2.80 -1.67
C GLY A 293 -3.59 3.50 -1.93
N TRP A 294 -4.68 2.83 -1.60
CA TRP A 294 -6.01 3.42 -1.64
C TRP A 294 -6.80 3.03 -0.41
N ALA A 295 -7.64 3.96 0.06
CA ALA A 295 -8.64 3.71 1.08
C ALA A 295 -10.01 3.67 0.42
N LEU A 296 -10.82 2.68 0.78
CA LEU A 296 -12.25 2.64 0.49
C LEU A 296 -12.99 3.11 1.74
N VAL A 297 -13.69 4.24 1.65
CA VAL A 297 -14.29 4.93 2.79
C VAL A 297 -15.78 5.11 2.55
N LYS A 298 -16.64 4.61 3.45
CA LYS A 298 -18.09 4.81 3.35
C LYS A 298 -18.49 6.27 3.61
N ASP A 299 -18.00 6.86 4.70
CA ASP A 299 -18.37 8.21 5.11
C ASP A 299 -17.65 9.27 4.25
N ARG A 300 -18.43 10.15 3.62
CA ARG A 300 -17.92 11.22 2.75
C ARG A 300 -17.09 12.26 3.50
N GLU A 301 -17.46 12.63 4.72
CA GLU A 301 -16.75 13.63 5.52
C GLU A 301 -15.43 13.07 6.05
N ILE A 302 -15.38 11.79 6.41
CA ILE A 302 -14.10 11.11 6.71
C ILE A 302 -13.20 11.11 5.48
N ALA A 303 -13.73 10.73 4.30
CA ALA A 303 -12.96 10.72 3.06
C ALA A 303 -12.43 12.13 2.69
N LYS A 304 -13.23 13.18 2.92
CA LYS A 304 -12.79 14.57 2.75
C LYS A 304 -11.66 14.93 3.71
N LYS A 305 -11.78 14.63 5.01
CA LYS A 305 -10.71 14.92 5.99
C LYS A 305 -9.42 14.16 5.69
N MET A 306 -9.52 12.90 5.25
CA MET A 306 -8.37 12.13 4.76
C MET A 306 -7.73 12.82 3.54
N THR A 307 -8.55 13.30 2.61
CA THR A 307 -8.06 14.06 1.44
C THR A 307 -7.37 15.36 1.87
N THR A 308 -7.95 16.09 2.83
CA THR A 308 -7.36 17.32 3.39
C THR A 308 -5.99 17.05 4.01
N PHE A 309 -5.82 15.96 4.76
CA PHE A 309 -4.51 15.57 5.29
C PHE A 309 -3.48 15.42 4.17
N ILE A 310 -3.82 14.69 3.10
CA ILE A 310 -2.91 14.42 1.98
C ILE A 310 -2.62 15.70 1.18
N GLU A 311 -3.61 16.57 1.01
CA GLU A 311 -3.44 17.88 0.39
C GLU A 311 -2.42 18.73 1.16
N ILE A 312 -2.53 18.80 2.49
CA ILE A 312 -1.59 19.55 3.35
C ILE A 312 -0.22 18.86 3.38
N ASN A 313 -0.19 17.52 3.40
CA ASN A 313 1.03 16.75 3.56
C ASN A 313 1.91 16.75 2.29
N THR A 314 1.30 16.58 1.10
CA THR A 314 2.04 16.39 -0.17
C THR A 314 1.39 17.01 -1.40
N ILE A 315 0.29 17.76 -1.27
CA ILE A 315 -0.49 18.30 -2.40
C ILE A 315 -0.93 17.18 -3.35
N GLY A 316 -1.39 16.07 -2.77
CA GLY A 316 -1.82 14.88 -3.49
C GLY A 316 -0.73 13.83 -3.70
N VAL A 317 -0.86 13.05 -4.76
CA VAL A 317 -0.02 11.88 -5.07
C VAL A 317 0.46 11.94 -6.52
N SER A 318 1.72 11.56 -6.75
CA SER A 318 2.36 11.55 -8.08
C SER A 318 1.45 10.96 -9.18
N LYS A 319 1.24 11.72 -10.25
CA LYS A 319 0.44 11.29 -11.40
C LYS A 319 1.08 10.09 -12.11
N ASP A 320 2.39 10.11 -12.29
CA ASP A 320 3.14 8.99 -12.88
C ASP A 320 2.94 7.69 -12.07
N SER A 321 2.98 7.79 -10.75
CA SER A 321 2.76 6.64 -9.88
C SER A 321 1.33 6.09 -10.00
N GLN A 322 0.33 6.98 -10.10
CA GLN A 322 -1.06 6.59 -10.30
C GLN A 322 -1.30 5.94 -11.68
N ILE A 323 -0.71 6.49 -12.75
CA ILE A 323 -0.83 5.94 -14.12
C ILE A 323 -0.15 4.57 -14.20
N ARG A 324 1.06 4.45 -13.64
CA ARG A 324 1.78 3.18 -13.55
C ARG A 324 0.98 2.15 -12.77
N ALA A 325 0.47 2.51 -11.60
CA ALA A 325 -0.38 1.63 -10.81
C ALA A 325 -1.64 1.21 -11.57
N ALA A 326 -2.35 2.15 -12.20
CA ALA A 326 -3.55 1.86 -12.98
C ALA A 326 -3.28 0.83 -14.09
N LYS A 327 -2.16 0.99 -14.83
CA LYS A 327 -1.75 0.03 -15.86
C LYS A 327 -1.47 -1.36 -15.30
N ILE A 328 -0.72 -1.44 -14.19
CA ILE A 328 -0.42 -2.71 -13.51
C ILE A 328 -1.71 -3.41 -13.05
N LEU A 329 -2.60 -2.68 -12.36
CA LEU A 329 -3.85 -3.24 -11.85
C LEU A 329 -4.80 -3.67 -12.99
N GLN A 330 -4.79 -2.93 -14.11
CA GLN A 330 -5.49 -3.31 -15.33
C GLN A 330 -4.96 -4.65 -15.87
N THR A 331 -3.65 -4.80 -16.04
CA THR A 331 -3.04 -6.05 -16.52
C THR A 331 -3.35 -7.23 -15.58
N VAL A 332 -3.33 -7.03 -14.26
CA VAL A 332 -3.75 -8.06 -13.30
C VAL A 332 -5.20 -8.49 -13.56
N SER A 333 -6.10 -7.52 -13.65
CA SER A 333 -7.53 -7.78 -13.88
C SER A 333 -7.77 -8.47 -15.23
N ASP A 334 -7.07 -8.04 -16.29
CA ASP A 334 -7.13 -8.66 -17.63
C ASP A 334 -6.70 -10.14 -17.56
N SER A 335 -5.63 -10.45 -16.83
CA SER A 335 -5.14 -11.84 -16.68
C SER A 335 -6.13 -12.76 -15.96
N CYS A 336 -7.01 -12.21 -15.13
CA CYS A 336 -8.00 -13.00 -14.38
C CYS A 336 -9.26 -13.27 -15.22
N GLU A 337 -9.74 -12.28 -15.98
CA GLU A 337 -10.93 -12.43 -16.82
C GLU A 337 -10.65 -13.27 -18.09
N ASN A 338 -9.42 -13.21 -18.61
CA ASN A 338 -9.01 -13.92 -19.82
C ASN A 338 -8.49 -15.35 -19.58
N ALA A 339 -8.53 -15.86 -18.35
CA ALA A 339 -8.03 -17.20 -17.99
C ALA A 339 -8.71 -18.37 -18.73
N ASN A 340 -9.84 -18.12 -19.40
CA ASN A 340 -10.58 -19.08 -20.23
C ASN A 340 -10.17 -19.05 -21.73
N GLN A 341 -9.27 -18.15 -22.13
CA GLN A 341 -8.68 -18.11 -23.47
C GLN A 341 -7.24 -18.65 -23.41
N LYS A 342 -6.63 -18.96 -24.56
CA LYS A 342 -5.29 -19.59 -24.71
C LYS A 342 -4.10 -18.86 -24.05
N GLU A 343 -4.36 -17.84 -23.24
CA GLU A 343 -3.39 -17.09 -22.45
C GLU A 343 -2.91 -17.90 -21.22
N PRO A 344 -1.69 -17.61 -20.74
CA PRO A 344 -1.11 -18.24 -19.56
C PRO A 344 -1.92 -17.96 -18.27
N GLU A 345 -1.57 -18.72 -17.24
CA GLU A 345 -2.02 -18.58 -15.85
C GLU A 345 -2.19 -17.12 -15.37
N SER A 346 -3.27 -16.83 -14.63
CA SER A 346 -3.54 -15.49 -14.09
C SER A 346 -2.47 -15.04 -13.08
N PHE A 347 -2.32 -13.73 -12.86
CA PHE A 347 -1.36 -13.20 -11.88
C PHE A 347 -1.55 -13.81 -10.48
N PHE A 348 -2.81 -13.95 -10.04
CA PHE A 348 -3.11 -14.47 -8.70
C PHE A 348 -2.91 -15.98 -8.60
N ASP A 349 -3.13 -16.73 -9.69
CA ASP A 349 -2.81 -18.16 -9.73
C ASP A 349 -1.30 -18.39 -9.68
N TYR A 350 -0.53 -17.67 -10.50
CA TYR A 350 0.92 -17.71 -10.50
C TYR A 350 1.47 -17.40 -9.11
N SER A 351 0.97 -16.31 -8.52
CA SER A 351 1.40 -15.86 -7.19
C SER A 351 1.01 -16.83 -6.09
N TYR A 352 -0.18 -17.45 -6.17
CA TYR A 352 -0.62 -18.49 -5.25
C TYR A 352 0.31 -19.70 -5.30
N LYS A 353 0.58 -20.26 -6.49
CA LYS A 353 1.48 -21.42 -6.62
C LYS A 353 2.85 -21.14 -6.03
N PHE A 354 3.36 -19.95 -6.30
CA PHE A 354 4.66 -19.55 -5.79
C PHE A 354 4.70 -19.42 -4.27
N MET A 355 3.67 -18.83 -3.66
CA MET A 355 3.55 -18.76 -2.20
C MET A 355 3.35 -20.14 -1.58
N ASP A 356 2.54 -21.01 -2.19
CA ASP A 356 2.31 -22.39 -1.76
C ASP A 356 3.61 -23.21 -1.77
N GLU A 357 4.41 -23.10 -2.84
CA GLU A 357 5.73 -23.73 -2.92
C GLU A 357 6.70 -23.23 -1.85
N ARG A 358 6.77 -21.91 -1.62
CA ARG A 358 7.61 -21.33 -0.56
C ARG A 358 7.17 -21.80 0.83
N TRP A 359 5.87 -21.84 1.10
CA TRP A 359 5.35 -22.33 2.38
C TRP A 359 5.59 -23.83 2.60
N LYS A 360 5.50 -24.65 1.55
CA LYS A 360 5.89 -26.08 1.61
C LYS A 360 7.37 -26.24 1.96
N LYS A 361 8.25 -25.53 1.25
CA LYS A 361 9.71 -25.58 1.45
C LYS A 361 10.13 -25.12 2.84
N ILE A 362 9.58 -24.01 3.35
CA ILE A 362 9.95 -23.52 4.69
C ILE A 362 9.43 -24.45 5.80
N ARG A 363 8.23 -25.03 5.65
CA ARG A 363 7.73 -26.03 6.61
C ARG A 363 8.59 -27.28 6.61
N GLU A 364 9.00 -27.77 5.44
CA GLU A 364 9.94 -28.90 5.35
C GLU A 364 11.28 -28.59 6.02
N ALA A 365 11.80 -27.38 5.83
CA ALA A 365 13.04 -26.92 6.46
C ALA A 365 12.93 -26.82 7.99
N VAL A 366 11.81 -26.28 8.50
CA VAL A 366 11.54 -26.18 9.95
C VAL A 366 11.33 -27.55 10.56
N ASN A 367 10.60 -28.45 9.91
CA ASN A 367 10.31 -29.80 10.43
C ASN A 367 11.54 -30.72 10.54
N LYS A 368 12.69 -30.33 9.98
CA LYS A 368 13.96 -31.06 10.11
C LYS A 368 14.68 -30.80 11.44
N THR A 369 14.18 -29.88 12.26
CA THR A 369 14.77 -29.48 13.53
C THR A 369 13.68 -29.21 14.57
N GLU A 370 13.97 -29.45 15.84
CA GLU A 370 13.06 -29.12 16.95
C GLU A 370 13.26 -27.67 17.45
N LEU A 371 14.21 -26.93 16.88
CA LEU A 371 14.55 -25.57 17.30
C LEU A 371 13.50 -24.52 16.94
N PHE A 372 12.62 -24.81 15.98
CA PHE A 372 11.70 -23.82 15.45
C PHE A 372 10.29 -24.39 15.28
N SER A 373 9.30 -23.53 15.42
CA SER A 373 7.91 -23.83 15.08
C SER A 373 7.30 -22.71 14.23
N LEU A 374 6.31 -23.08 13.42
CA LEU A 374 5.53 -22.19 12.58
C LEU A 374 4.04 -22.32 12.90
N PRO A 375 3.22 -21.28 12.69
CA PRO A 375 1.78 -21.37 12.84
C PRO A 375 1.17 -22.34 11.82
N ASP A 376 0.12 -23.03 12.26
CA ASP A 376 -0.75 -23.82 11.41
C ASP A 376 -2.04 -23.07 11.11
N PHE A 377 -2.59 -23.34 9.93
CA PHE A 377 -3.72 -22.61 9.37
C PHE A 377 -4.80 -23.58 8.93
N SER A 378 -6.04 -23.30 9.33
CA SER A 378 -7.19 -24.07 8.86
C SER A 378 -7.42 -23.84 7.37
N HIS A 379 -7.85 -24.89 6.68
CA HIS A 379 -8.16 -24.80 5.26
C HIS A 379 -9.57 -24.27 5.04
N GLU A 380 -9.71 -23.37 4.07
CA GLU A 380 -10.99 -22.81 3.66
C GLU A 380 -11.09 -22.78 2.13
N THR A 381 -12.31 -22.82 1.60
CA THR A 381 -12.54 -22.74 0.16
C THR A 381 -12.57 -21.27 -0.28
N CYS A 382 -11.64 -20.90 -1.15
CA CYS A 382 -11.54 -19.57 -1.70
C CYS A 382 -12.61 -19.36 -2.78
N SER A 383 -13.47 -18.36 -2.60
CA SER A 383 -14.51 -18.00 -3.55
C SER A 383 -13.97 -17.49 -4.90
N PHE A 384 -12.78 -16.88 -4.91
CA PHE A 384 -12.12 -16.41 -6.12
C PHE A 384 -11.63 -17.56 -7.01
N SER A 385 -10.87 -18.51 -6.44
CA SER A 385 -10.18 -19.56 -7.22
C SER A 385 -10.88 -20.93 -7.18
N GLY A 386 -11.85 -21.13 -6.27
CA GLY A 386 -12.45 -22.43 -5.99
C GLY A 386 -11.53 -23.42 -5.25
N ARG A 387 -10.27 -23.05 -4.97
CA ARG A 387 -9.31 -23.93 -4.28
C ARG A 387 -9.57 -23.94 -2.78
N THR A 388 -9.30 -25.08 -2.14
CA THR A 388 -9.31 -25.22 -0.68
C THR A 388 -7.88 -25.24 -0.16
N PHE A 389 -7.49 -24.23 0.61
CA PHE A 389 -6.14 -24.07 1.16
C PHE A 389 -6.19 -23.25 2.46
N GLY A 390 -5.16 -23.34 3.31
CA GLY A 390 -5.02 -22.47 4.47
C GLY A 390 -4.33 -21.15 4.12
N GLN A 391 -4.17 -20.25 5.09
CA GLN A 391 -3.41 -19.02 4.85
C GLN A 391 -1.98 -19.34 4.39
N LEU A 392 -1.49 -18.53 3.44
CA LEU A 392 -0.13 -18.50 2.92
C LEU A 392 0.48 -17.11 3.17
N PRO A 393 0.67 -16.68 4.42
CA PRO A 393 1.00 -15.29 4.72
C PRO A 393 2.29 -14.81 4.03
N ALA A 394 2.36 -13.49 3.82
CA ALA A 394 3.56 -12.83 3.31
C ALA A 394 4.80 -12.96 4.23
N PHE A 395 4.61 -13.44 5.46
CA PHE A 395 5.66 -13.61 6.44
C PHE A 395 5.52 -14.93 7.19
N ALA A 396 6.65 -15.57 7.45
CA ALA A 396 6.72 -16.66 8.40
C ALA A 396 6.90 -16.08 9.81
N TRP A 397 5.94 -16.35 10.70
CA TRP A 397 6.02 -16.00 12.11
C TRP A 397 6.66 -17.16 12.87
N LEU A 398 7.99 -17.20 12.81
CA LEU A 398 8.80 -18.28 13.36
C LEU A 398 9.00 -18.07 14.85
N LYS A 399 8.78 -19.12 15.64
CA LYS A 399 9.14 -19.16 17.06
C LYS A 399 10.39 -20.01 17.23
N CYS A 400 11.36 -19.53 17.99
CA CYS A 400 12.43 -20.36 18.51
C CYS A 400 11.94 -21.11 19.76
N GLU A 401 12.12 -22.43 19.76
CA GLU A 401 11.76 -23.32 20.86
C GLU A 401 12.94 -23.57 21.82
N GLY A 402 12.68 -24.26 22.93
CA GLY A 402 13.71 -24.60 23.92
C GLY A 402 14.33 -23.38 24.61
N GLU A 403 15.66 -23.41 24.73
CA GLU A 403 16.48 -22.46 25.50
C GLU A 403 16.78 -21.14 24.78
N VAL A 404 16.31 -20.95 23.54
CA VAL A 404 16.56 -19.72 22.79
C VAL A 404 15.57 -18.63 23.22
N ASP A 405 16.04 -17.68 24.04
CA ASP A 405 15.22 -16.59 24.56
C ASP A 405 15.14 -15.35 23.64
N ASP A 406 16.15 -15.12 22.81
CA ASP A 406 16.20 -14.02 21.83
C ASP A 406 16.42 -14.57 20.43
N CYS A 407 15.31 -14.86 19.75
CA CYS A 407 15.30 -15.52 18.46
C CYS A 407 15.89 -14.63 17.34
N GLU A 408 15.70 -13.31 17.44
CA GLU A 408 16.28 -12.35 16.49
C GLU A 408 17.81 -12.36 16.57
N SER A 409 18.35 -12.26 17.78
CA SER A 409 19.80 -12.29 18.02
C SER A 409 20.39 -13.64 17.67
N PHE A 410 19.66 -14.73 17.93
CA PHE A 410 20.06 -16.09 17.57
C PHE A 410 20.23 -16.24 16.05
N LEU A 411 19.20 -15.94 15.26
CA LEU A 411 19.26 -16.04 13.79
C LEU A 411 20.28 -15.08 13.17
N ARG A 412 20.51 -13.91 13.79
CA ARG A 412 21.54 -12.96 13.37
C ARG A 412 22.94 -13.57 13.40
N ARG A 413 23.26 -14.43 14.39
CA ARG A 413 24.55 -15.16 14.44
C ARG A 413 24.73 -16.12 13.27
N HIS A 414 23.63 -16.61 12.70
CA HIS A 414 23.61 -17.44 11.50
C HIS A 414 23.42 -16.63 10.20
N LYS A 415 23.66 -15.32 10.25
CA LYS A 415 23.60 -14.40 9.10
C LYS A 415 22.20 -14.34 8.44
N ILE A 416 21.16 -14.54 9.25
CA ILE A 416 19.76 -14.40 8.85
C ILE A 416 19.19 -13.20 9.60
N TYR A 417 18.99 -12.08 8.91
CA TYR A 417 18.40 -10.88 9.51
C TYR A 417 16.88 -10.96 9.42
N THR A 418 16.22 -10.72 10.55
CA THR A 418 14.77 -10.86 10.74
C THR A 418 14.27 -9.72 11.62
N ARG A 419 12.94 -9.54 11.73
CA ARG A 419 12.36 -8.59 12.68
C ARG A 419 11.94 -9.30 13.96
N GLY A 420 12.53 -8.93 15.10
CA GLY A 420 12.23 -9.55 16.39
C GLY A 420 10.82 -9.27 16.91
N GLY A 421 10.26 -10.25 17.64
CA GLY A 421 8.87 -10.25 18.08
C GLY A 421 8.48 -9.13 19.03
N LYS A 422 9.45 -8.61 19.80
CA LYS A 422 9.29 -7.43 20.67
C LYS A 422 8.71 -6.22 19.93
N HIS A 423 9.02 -6.06 18.64
CA HIS A 423 8.55 -4.94 17.85
C HIS A 423 7.06 -5.02 17.48
N PHE A 424 6.46 -6.21 17.60
CA PHE A 424 5.06 -6.48 17.30
C PHE A 424 4.20 -6.56 18.56
N GLY A 425 4.76 -6.29 19.75
CA GLY A 425 4.08 -6.56 21.02
C GLY A 425 4.09 -8.04 21.42
N ALA A 426 4.99 -8.85 20.86
CA ALA A 426 5.15 -10.27 21.20
C ALA A 426 6.48 -10.55 21.95
N SER A 427 6.64 -11.78 22.43
CA SER A 427 7.87 -12.20 23.11
C SER A 427 9.08 -12.23 22.16
N LYS A 428 10.29 -12.14 22.73
CA LYS A 428 11.55 -12.24 21.99
C LYS A 428 11.82 -13.63 21.39
N LYS A 429 11.02 -14.63 21.75
CA LYS A 429 11.08 -15.97 21.13
C LYS A 429 10.56 -15.99 19.70
N TYR A 430 9.85 -14.95 19.26
CA TYR A 430 9.34 -14.87 17.89
C TYR A 430 10.18 -13.95 17.01
N VAL A 431 10.18 -14.25 15.71
CA VAL A 431 10.67 -13.38 14.64
C VAL A 431 9.72 -13.42 13.46
N ARG A 432 9.64 -12.30 12.74
CA ARG A 432 8.99 -12.23 11.44
C ARG A 432 10.04 -12.36 10.33
N ILE A 433 9.84 -13.31 9.43
CA ILE A 433 10.70 -13.57 8.27
C ILE A 433 9.92 -13.26 6.99
N SER A 434 10.45 -12.41 6.11
CA SER A 434 9.84 -12.14 4.80
C SER A 434 9.83 -13.37 3.91
N MET A 435 8.64 -13.74 3.44
CA MET A 435 8.44 -14.78 2.41
C MET A 435 8.43 -14.19 1.00
N LEU A 436 8.66 -12.88 0.86
CA LEU A 436 8.50 -12.15 -0.40
C LEU A 436 9.82 -11.69 -1.05
N SER A 437 10.96 -12.12 -0.50
CA SER A 437 12.30 -11.81 -1.02
C SER A 437 12.57 -12.49 -2.37
N ARG A 438 13.73 -12.22 -2.99
CA ARG A 438 14.14 -12.94 -4.21
C ARG A 438 14.40 -14.42 -3.91
N ASP A 439 14.31 -15.25 -4.94
CA ASP A 439 14.53 -16.70 -4.81
C ASP A 439 15.90 -17.03 -4.23
N SER A 440 16.94 -16.31 -4.62
CA SER A 440 18.29 -16.52 -4.08
C SER A 440 18.36 -16.39 -2.56
N GLU A 441 17.66 -15.41 -1.98
CA GLU A 441 17.64 -15.21 -0.52
C GLU A 441 16.78 -16.27 0.17
N PHE A 442 15.64 -16.61 -0.42
CA PHE A 442 14.74 -17.63 0.10
C PHE A 442 15.37 -19.04 0.08
N GLU A 443 16.06 -19.40 -1.00
CA GLU A 443 16.76 -20.68 -1.12
C GLU A 443 17.91 -20.81 -0.11
N ILE A 444 18.61 -19.71 0.20
CA ILE A 444 19.62 -19.71 1.27
C ILE A 444 18.96 -19.89 2.65
N LEU A 445 17.81 -19.26 2.91
CA LEU A 445 17.07 -19.44 4.16
C LEU A 445 16.74 -20.91 4.41
N ILE A 446 16.12 -21.59 3.44
CA ILE A 446 15.67 -22.98 3.61
C ILE A 446 16.83 -23.98 3.71
N LYS A 447 18.00 -23.65 3.15
CA LYS A 447 19.24 -24.42 3.36
C LYS A 447 19.80 -24.22 4.77
N ARG A 448 19.75 -23.00 5.31
CA ARG A 448 20.36 -22.66 6.61
C ARG A 448 19.54 -23.08 7.81
N LEU A 449 18.23 -22.85 7.80
CA LEU A 449 17.34 -23.16 8.94
C LEU A 449 17.57 -24.58 9.52
N PRO A 450 17.54 -25.68 8.74
CA PRO A 450 17.71 -27.02 9.27
C PRO A 450 19.14 -27.33 9.72
N ALA A 451 20.13 -26.54 9.30
CA ALA A 451 21.54 -26.72 9.64
C ALA A 451 21.96 -25.94 10.91
N ILE A 452 21.05 -25.19 11.51
CA ILE A 452 21.31 -24.45 12.76
C ILE A 452 21.35 -25.43 13.94
N ILE A 453 22.38 -25.30 14.78
CA ILE A 453 22.56 -26.03 16.04
C ILE A 453 22.76 -25.03 17.18
N ILE A 454 22.31 -25.39 18.39
CA ILE A 454 22.65 -24.63 19.60
C ILE A 454 24.11 -24.96 19.94
N SER A 455 24.98 -23.94 19.91
CA SER A 455 26.40 -24.03 20.27
C SER A 455 26.65 -23.77 21.74
#